data_AF-A0A3R5THZ1-F1
#
_entry.id   AF-A0A3R5THZ1-F1
#
_cell.length_a   1.000
_cell.length_b   1.000
_cell.length_c   1.000
_cell.angle_alpha   90.00
_cell.angle_beta   90.00
_cell.angle_gamma   90.00
#
_symmetry.space_group_name_H-M   'P 1'
#
loop_
_entity.id
_entity.type
_entity.pdbx_description
1 polymer ?
#
loop_
_entity_poly.entity_id
_entity_poly.type
_entity_poly.pdbx_seq_one_letter_code
_entity_poly.pdbx_strand_id
1 'polypeptide(L)'
;LPPWLTWIKYISFLNYTFNCLLYLEFHNSAPFSCAAPSNNISGSHFTTCLQSNSTMIPSEDILKYYNIDWEYWQYLMPLFIYIVVFRIAGYLVLRFIQKPHLH
;
A
#
# COMPACT_ATOMS: atom_id res chain seq x y z
N LEU A 1 -5.38 11.06 9.18
CA LEU A 1 -5.19 12.34 8.44
C LEU A 1 -6.36 13.27 8.74
N PRO A 2 -6.19 14.59 8.65
CA PRO A 2 -7.32 15.50 8.69
C PRO A 2 -8.35 15.15 7.59
N PRO A 3 -9.65 15.32 7.83
CA PRO A 3 -10.69 14.92 6.86
C PRO A 3 -10.50 15.58 5.49
N TRP A 4 -10.15 16.87 5.48
CA TRP A 4 -9.90 17.66 4.28
C TRP A 4 -8.66 17.27 3.48
N LEU A 5 -7.76 16.45 4.04
CA LEU A 5 -6.55 15.98 3.36
C LEU A 5 -6.64 14.49 3.02
N THR A 6 -7.67 13.79 3.48
CA THR A 6 -7.79 12.33 3.32
C THR A 6 -7.87 11.93 1.85
N TRP A 7 -8.37 12.80 0.97
CA TRP A 7 -8.46 12.55 -0.46
C TRP A 7 -7.10 12.39 -1.16
N ILE A 8 -6.02 12.97 -0.63
CA ILE A 8 -4.69 12.90 -1.26
C ILE A 8 -4.16 11.47 -1.35
N LYS A 9 -4.62 10.58 -0.46
CA LYS A 9 -4.26 9.15 -0.50
C LYS A 9 -4.73 8.48 -1.79
N TYR A 10 -5.83 8.96 -2.38
CA TYR A 10 -6.37 8.44 -3.65
C TYR A 10 -5.61 8.99 -4.87
N ILE A 11 -4.79 10.03 -4.70
CA ILE A 11 -3.93 10.62 -5.75
C ILE A 11 -2.49 10.10 -5.65
N SER A 12 -2.14 9.39 -4.57
CA SER A 12 -0.78 8.90 -4.39
C SER A 12 -0.60 7.52 -5.02
N PHE A 13 0.22 7.41 -6.06
CA PHE A 13 0.61 6.12 -6.63
C PHE A 13 1.29 5.22 -5.58
N LEU A 14 1.99 5.82 -4.60
CA LEU A 14 2.66 5.11 -3.51
C LEU A 14 1.64 4.37 -2.63
N ASN A 15 0.48 4.97 -2.36
CA ASN A 15 -0.57 4.33 -1.56
C ASN A 15 -1.08 3.06 -2.24
N TYR A 16 -1.35 3.11 -3.55
CA TYR A 16 -1.79 1.94 -4.31
C TYR A 16 -0.68 0.88 -4.45
N THR A 17 0.57 1.31 -4.64
CA THR A 17 1.72 0.39 -4.74
C THR A 17 1.96 -0.34 -3.41
N PHE A 18 1.93 0.39 -2.30
CA PHE A 18 2.09 -0.18 -0.96
C PHE A 18 1.00 -1.22 -0.66
N ASN A 19 -0.27 -0.89 -0.93
CA ASN A 19 -1.38 -1.81 -0.73
C ASN A 19 -1.29 -3.04 -1.65
N CYS A 20 -0.87 -2.85 -2.90
CA CYS A 20 -0.64 -3.94 -3.86
C CYS A 20 0.45 -4.91 -3.36
N LEU A 21 1.57 -4.38 -2.85
CA LEU A 21 2.66 -5.17 -2.30
C LEU A 21 2.27 -5.88 -1.00
N LEU A 22 1.56 -5.20 -0.09
CA LEU A 22 1.04 -5.82 1.12
C LEU A 22 0.05 -6.95 0.82
N TYR A 23 -0.83 -6.74 -0.16
CA TYR A 23 -1.71 -7.80 -0.62
C TYR A 23 -0.89 -9.01 -1.12
N LEU A 24 0.11 -8.79 -1.98
CA LEU A 24 0.94 -9.89 -2.49
C LEU A 24 1.73 -10.64 -1.41
N GLU A 25 2.23 -9.92 -0.40
CA GLU A 25 3.04 -10.50 0.66
C GLU A 25 2.21 -11.33 1.65
N PHE A 26 1.04 -10.80 2.05
CA PHE A 26 0.25 -11.37 3.15
C PHE A 26 -0.95 -12.19 2.66
N HIS A 27 -1.35 -12.10 1.40
CA HIS A 27 -2.46 -12.91 0.90
C HIS A 27 -2.08 -14.38 0.82
N ASN A 28 -2.78 -15.23 1.59
CA ASN A 28 -2.51 -16.66 1.74
C ASN A 28 -1.11 -17.00 2.28
N SER A 29 -0.48 -16.10 3.03
CA SER A 29 0.80 -16.39 3.67
C SER A 29 0.60 -17.28 4.90
N ALA A 30 1.66 -17.97 5.33
CA ALA A 30 1.64 -18.69 6.60
C ALA A 30 1.46 -17.69 7.77
N PRO A 31 0.86 -18.12 8.90
CA PRO A 31 0.74 -17.28 10.08
C PRO A 31 2.12 -16.92 10.65
N PHE A 32 2.23 -15.72 11.21
CA PHE A 32 3.49 -15.17 11.73
C PHE A 32 3.58 -15.35 13.24
N SER A 33 4.75 -15.74 13.74
CA SER A 33 4.95 -15.84 15.19
C SER A 33 4.90 -14.46 15.85
N CYS A 34 4.21 -14.35 16.98
CA CYS A 34 4.26 -13.18 17.84
C CYS A 34 5.71 -12.92 18.27
N ALA A 35 6.11 -11.65 18.32
CA ALA A 35 7.40 -11.26 18.88
C ALA A 35 7.51 -11.78 20.31
N ALA A 36 8.61 -12.48 20.62
CA ALA A 36 8.86 -13.01 21.95
C ALA A 36 8.85 -11.86 22.98
N PRO A 37 8.25 -12.05 24.16
CA PRO A 37 8.21 -11.02 25.19
C PRO A 37 9.62 -10.77 25.72
N SER A 38 10.32 -9.81 25.12
CA SER A 38 11.49 -9.20 25.75
C SER A 38 10.98 -8.26 26.83
N ASN A 39 10.98 -8.73 28.09
CA ASN A 39 11.00 -7.89 29.28
C ASN A 39 9.93 -6.76 29.27
N ASN A 40 8.68 -7.12 29.56
CA ASN A 40 7.58 -6.19 29.87
C ASN A 40 7.21 -5.13 28.82
N ILE A 41 7.51 -5.36 27.53
CA ILE A 41 6.94 -4.58 26.43
C ILE A 41 6.49 -5.56 25.35
N SER A 42 5.18 -5.84 25.32
CA SER A 42 4.52 -6.45 24.18
C SER A 42 4.62 -5.50 22.99
N GLY A 43 5.72 -5.58 22.24
CA GLY A 43 5.99 -4.76 21.05
C GLY A 43 5.12 -5.10 19.83
N SER A 44 4.19 -6.04 19.98
CA SER A 44 3.22 -6.36 18.94
C SER A 44 2.02 -5.43 19.02
N HIS A 45 1.65 -4.80 17.91
CA HIS A 45 0.44 -3.99 17.80
C HIS A 45 -0.84 -4.84 17.67
N PHE A 46 -0.72 -6.17 17.56
CA PHE A 46 -1.84 -7.08 17.34
C PHE A 46 -2.38 -7.61 18.66
N THR A 47 -3.67 -7.37 18.92
CA THR A 47 -4.38 -7.79 20.14
C THR A 47 -4.37 -9.31 20.35
N THR A 48 -4.25 -10.08 19.27
CA THR A 48 -4.06 -11.54 19.29
C THR A 48 -2.78 -11.97 20.04
N CYS A 49 -1.72 -11.17 20.01
CA CYS A 49 -0.49 -11.42 20.78
C CYS A 49 -0.49 -10.78 22.17
N LEU A 50 -1.33 -9.76 22.41
CA LEU A 50 -1.38 -9.01 23.67
C LEU A 50 -2.34 -9.63 24.68
N GLN A 51 -3.49 -10.12 24.22
CA GLN A 51 -4.63 -10.47 25.07
C GLN A 51 -5.06 -11.93 24.94
N SER A 52 -4.70 -12.59 23.84
CA SER A 52 -4.91 -14.02 23.65
C SER A 52 -3.59 -14.75 23.91
N ASN A 53 -3.59 -15.94 24.52
CA ASN A 53 -2.42 -16.82 24.60
C ASN A 53 -1.99 -17.38 23.22
N SER A 54 -2.38 -16.70 22.12
CA SER A 54 -1.98 -17.07 20.78
C SER A 54 -0.54 -16.60 20.58
N THR A 55 0.32 -17.51 20.14
CA THR A 55 1.69 -17.20 19.75
C THR A 55 1.80 -16.89 18.26
N MET A 56 0.69 -16.85 17.53
CA MET A 56 0.63 -16.68 16.08
C MET A 56 -0.37 -15.59 15.69
N ILE A 57 0.01 -14.78 14.70
CA ILE A 57 -0.78 -13.73 14.04
C ILE A 57 -1.19 -14.28 12.67
N PRO A 58 -2.49 -14.45 12.42
CA PRO A 58 -2.95 -14.86 11.11
C PRO A 58 -2.75 -13.72 10.09
N SER A 59 -2.46 -14.08 8.85
CA SER A 59 -2.12 -13.12 7.79
C SER A 59 -3.27 -12.17 7.43
N GLU A 60 -4.50 -12.65 7.55
CA GLU A 60 -5.72 -11.89 7.31
C GLU A 60 -5.92 -10.74 8.32
N ASP A 61 -5.46 -10.91 9.57
CA ASP A 61 -5.52 -9.83 10.57
C ASP A 61 -4.58 -8.68 10.22
N ILE A 62 -3.46 -8.98 9.55
CA ILE A 62 -2.49 -7.98 9.08
C ILE A 62 -3.11 -7.17 7.94
N LEU A 63 -3.71 -7.84 6.96
CA LEU A 63 -4.41 -7.19 5.84
C LEU A 63 -5.56 -6.29 6.35
N LYS A 64 -6.32 -6.79 7.32
CA LYS A 64 -7.42 -6.05 7.96
C LYS A 64 -6.92 -4.84 8.75
N TYR A 65 -5.79 -4.95 9.45
CA TYR A 65 -5.18 -3.83 10.17
C TYR A 65 -4.83 -2.68 9.21
N TYR A 66 -4.33 -2.98 8.02
CA TYR A 66 -4.03 -2.00 6.98
C TYR A 66 -5.23 -1.58 6.12
N ASN A 67 -6.45 -2.07 6.42
CA ASN A 67 -7.68 -1.83 5.64
C ASN A 67 -7.53 -2.23 4.17
N ILE A 68 -6.90 -3.38 3.93
CA ILE A 68 -6.74 -3.98 2.60
C ILE A 68 -7.88 -4.97 2.39
N ASP A 69 -9.02 -4.45 1.95
CA ASP A 69 -10.23 -5.25 1.72
C ASP A 69 -10.50 -5.52 0.23
N TRP A 70 -9.74 -4.88 -0.68
CA TRP A 70 -9.97 -5.00 -2.12
C TRP A 70 -9.14 -6.11 -2.76
N GLU A 71 -9.62 -6.59 -3.90
CA GLU A 71 -8.88 -7.53 -4.73
C GLU A 71 -7.65 -6.87 -5.37
N TYR A 72 -6.63 -7.68 -5.65
CA TYR A 72 -5.38 -7.28 -6.29
C TYR A 72 -5.56 -6.33 -7.50
N TRP A 73 -6.49 -6.65 -8.39
CA TRP A 73 -6.73 -5.89 -9.62
C TRP A 73 -7.17 -4.45 -9.36
N GLN A 74 -7.88 -4.19 -8.26
CA GLN A 74 -8.37 -2.86 -7.92
C GLN A 74 -7.23 -1.93 -7.48
N TYR A 75 -6.16 -2.48 -6.90
CA TYR A 75 -4.95 -1.72 -6.60
C TYR A 75 -4.06 -1.55 -7.83
N LEU A 76 -4.04 -2.53 -8.74
CA LEU A 76 -3.20 -2.51 -9.94
C LEU A 76 -3.72 -1.56 -11.03
N MET A 77 -5.04 -1.48 -11.26
CA MET A 77 -5.63 -0.65 -12.32
C MET A 77 -5.26 0.84 -12.21
N PRO A 78 -5.31 1.49 -11.03
CA PRO A 78 -4.84 2.86 -10.85
C PRO A 78 -3.38 3.07 -11.27
N LEU A 79 -2.47 2.12 -10.99
CA LEU A 79 -1.06 2.23 -11.40
C LEU A 79 -0.92 2.31 -12.93
N PHE A 80 -1.67 1.51 -13.68
CA PHE A 80 -1.69 1.59 -15.14
C PHE A 80 -2.20 2.95 -15.62
N ILE A 81 -3.25 3.48 -14.99
CA ILE A 81 -3.76 4.82 -15.30
C ILE A 81 -2.67 5.88 -15.06
N TYR A 82 -1.93 5.80 -13.94
CA TYR A 82 -0.80 6.71 -13.69
C TYR A 82 0.25 6.65 -14.80
N ILE A 83 0.64 5.45 -15.24
CA ILE A 83 1.61 5.30 -16.33
C ILE A 83 1.12 5.99 -17.60
N VAL A 84 -0.14 5.76 -18.00
CA VAL A 84 -0.74 6.38 -19.18
C VAL A 84 -0.77 7.91 -19.04
N VAL A 85 -1.23 8.42 -17.90
CA VAL A 85 -1.31 9.87 -17.64
C VAL A 85 0.08 10.52 -17.69
N PHE A 86 1.09 9.94 -17.03
CA PHE A 86 2.45 10.47 -17.05
C PHE A 86 3.09 10.38 -18.45
N ARG A 87 2.80 9.34 -19.21
CA ARG A 87 3.24 9.22 -20.61
C ARG A 87 2.62 10.30 -21.49
N ILE A 88 1.31 10.53 -21.37
CA ILE A 88 0.61 11.58 -22.12
C ILE A 88 1.13 12.95 -21.69
N ALA A 89 1.23 13.22 -20.39
CA ALA A 89 1.76 14.48 -19.89
C ALA A 89 3.20 14.71 -20.38
N GLY A 90 4.07 13.70 -20.30
CA GLY A 90 5.43 13.77 -20.83
C GLY A 90 5.46 14.00 -22.34
N TYR A 91 4.60 13.34 -23.11
CA TYR A 91 4.47 13.58 -24.55
C TYR A 91 4.00 15.00 -24.87
N LEU A 92 3.01 15.53 -24.15
CA LEU A 92 2.52 16.90 -24.33
C LEU A 92 3.61 17.91 -23.97
N VAL A 93 4.31 17.70 -22.85
CA VAL A 93 5.47 18.53 -22.44
C VAL A 93 6.52 18.55 -23.55
N LEU A 94 6.93 17.39 -24.07
CA LEU A 94 7.89 17.33 -25.17
C LEU A 94 7.35 18.00 -26.44
N ARG A 95 6.08 17.74 -26.79
CA ARG A 95 5.45 18.29 -28.00
C ARG A 95 5.30 19.81 -27.97
N PHE A 96 5.02 20.39 -26.81
CA PHE A 96 4.71 21.83 -26.68
C PHE A 96 5.90 22.66 -26.19
N ILE A 97 6.78 22.10 -25.36
CA ILE A 97 7.92 22.82 -24.78
C ILE A 97 9.20 22.62 -25.62
N GLN A 98 9.44 21.42 -26.16
CA GLN A 98 10.52 21.19 -27.12
C GLN A 98 10.02 21.39 -28.56
N LYS A 99 9.97 22.66 -29.00
CA LYS A 99 10.11 22.92 -30.43
C LYS A 99 11.60 22.74 -30.76
N PRO A 100 11.99 21.89 -31.72
CA PRO A 100 13.36 21.95 -32.23
C PRO A 100 13.55 23.37 -32.78
N HIS A 101 14.44 24.14 -32.17
CA HIS A 101 14.93 25.36 -32.77
C HIS A 101 15.56 24.94 -34.11
N LEU A 102 14.86 25.21 -35.21
CA LEU A 102 15.46 25.29 -36.53
C LEU A 102 16.44 26.46 -36.47
N HIS A 103 17.71 26.15 -36.27
CA HIS A 103 18.84 27.01 -36.59
C HIS A 103 19.75 26.26 -37.56
#